data_AF-A0A2W3ZDT0-F1
#
_entry.id   AF-A0A2W3ZDT0-F1
#
_cell.length_a   1.000
_cell.length_b   1.000
_cell.length_c   1.000
_cell.angle_alpha   90.00
_cell.angle_beta   90.00
_cell.angle_gamma   90.00
#
_symmetry.space_group_name_H-M   'P 1'
#
loop_
_entity.id
_entity.type
_entity.pdbx_description
1 polymer ?
#
loop_
_entity_poly.entity_id
_entity_poly.type
_entity_poly.pdbx_seq_one_letter_code
_entity_poly.pdbx_strand_id
1 'polypeptide(L)'
;MIKSNRVGKGIYIIVILISISICLLGIRSNGKKEQQRKIEHIKSTLKDETVKINQLNKQISQFYQNDQEEFLADRIKEDELKDIQLNINTLKTEADDFGVEKKDFTADTSEVRQAKEELVAKIEDIKNKKNIQNQVTALLMQKPTNWAANNEEAIIKESTTAEKILKIRHSVSKAETQWNQAIISLLDEMDAQVKQYKDIEQSIDMMEQDGVLTSNATIENVILIFNQLPQIKNETLKKDLSDKLDVIDTLLEKEETTESLEEQEEVLGSE
;
A
#
# COMPACT_ATOMS: atom_id res chain seq x y z
N MET A 1 -3.01 30.29 -14.34
CA MET A 1 -1.69 29.96 -14.92
C MET A 1 -1.55 28.45 -14.85
N ILE A 2 -1.88 27.77 -15.93
CA ILE A 2 -2.07 26.31 -15.99
C ILE A 2 -0.70 25.68 -16.31
N LYS A 3 -0.13 24.92 -15.36
CA LYS A 3 1.01 24.05 -15.63
C LYS A 3 0.49 22.65 -15.92
N SER A 4 0.27 22.41 -17.21
CA SER A 4 0.05 21.09 -17.78
C SER A 4 1.37 20.32 -17.93
N ASN A 5 1.25 19.00 -17.90
CA ASN A 5 2.21 17.96 -18.30
C ASN A 5 3.14 17.39 -17.23
N ARG A 6 2.60 16.42 -16.47
CA ARG A 6 3.35 15.20 -16.16
C ARG A 6 2.60 14.02 -16.76
N VAL A 7 3.08 13.66 -17.94
CA VAL A 7 2.65 12.53 -18.76
C VAL A 7 2.88 11.25 -17.96
N GLY A 8 1.83 10.46 -17.75
CA GLY A 8 1.94 9.09 -17.27
C GLY A 8 2.86 8.31 -18.21
N LYS A 9 3.98 7.82 -17.69
CA LYS A 9 4.91 6.98 -18.45
C LYS A 9 4.39 5.54 -18.43
N GLY A 10 3.30 5.28 -19.13
CA GLY A 10 3.08 3.95 -19.69
C GLY A 10 4.13 3.73 -20.78
N ILE A 11 5.19 3.00 -20.47
CA ILE A 11 6.24 2.70 -21.46
C ILE A 11 5.76 1.52 -22.29
N TYR A 12 5.36 1.82 -23.52
CA TYR A 12 5.37 0.86 -24.60
C TYR A 12 6.79 0.31 -24.74
N ILE A 13 7.00 -0.96 -24.40
CA ILE A 13 8.21 -1.68 -24.81
C ILE A 13 8.19 -1.68 -26.34
N ILE A 14 8.99 -0.81 -26.95
CA ILE A 14 9.23 -0.84 -28.39
C ILE A 14 9.91 -2.17 -28.67
N VAL A 15 9.19 -3.07 -29.34
CA VAL A 15 9.77 -4.25 -29.98
C VAL A 15 10.67 -3.74 -31.09
N ILE A 16 11.96 -3.56 -30.82
CA ILE A 16 12.95 -3.33 -31.85
C ILE A 16 13.20 -4.69 -32.51
N LEU A 17 12.75 -4.82 -33.76
CA LEU A 17 13.17 -5.91 -34.64
C LEU A 17 14.70 -5.84 -34.76
N ILE A 18 15.37 -6.83 -34.18
CA ILE A 18 16.81 -6.91 -34.02
C ILE A 18 17.50 -6.77 -35.39
N SER A 19 18.16 -5.63 -35.62
CA SER A 19 19.17 -5.50 -36.68
C SER A 19 20.49 -6.02 -36.14
N ILE A 20 20.74 -7.32 -36.26
CA ILE A 20 22.04 -7.92 -35.94
C ILE A 20 23.04 -7.47 -37.01
N SER A 21 23.81 -6.42 -36.73
CA SER A 21 24.96 -6.03 -37.57
C SER A 21 26.04 -7.10 -37.47
N ILE A 22 26.13 -7.91 -38.53
CA ILE A 22 27.14 -8.97 -38.66
C ILE A 22 28.47 -8.31 -39.06
N CYS A 23 29.35 -8.04 -38.09
CA CYS A 23 30.77 -7.83 -38.38
C CYS A 23 31.46 -9.19 -38.60
N LEU A 24 31.20 -9.82 -39.75
CA LEU A 24 32.02 -10.90 -40.29
C LEU A 24 33.21 -10.29 -41.02
N LEU A 25 34.32 -10.07 -40.33
CA LEU A 25 35.64 -9.93 -40.99
C LEU A 25 36.61 -10.98 -40.41
N GLY A 26 37.29 -11.68 -41.33
CA GLY A 26 37.85 -13.03 -41.15
C GLY A 26 38.94 -13.16 -40.10
N ILE A 27 38.92 -14.21 -39.26
CA ILE A 27 39.89 -15.36 -39.20
C ILE A 27 39.87 -16.37 -40.39
N ARG A 28 40.67 -17.44 -40.46
CA ARG A 28 40.37 -18.71 -41.20
C ARG A 28 41.21 -19.82 -40.54
N SER A 29 40.62 -20.66 -39.68
CA SER A 29 41.30 -21.81 -39.04
C SER A 29 40.27 -22.78 -38.43
N ASN A 30 40.56 -24.08 -38.32
CA ASN A 30 39.64 -25.16 -37.92
C ASN A 30 38.99 -24.99 -36.53
N GLY A 31 39.56 -24.19 -35.62
CA GLY A 31 38.93 -23.77 -34.37
C GLY A 31 37.68 -22.90 -34.56
N LYS A 32 37.44 -22.40 -35.79
CA LYS A 32 36.26 -21.61 -36.14
C LYS A 32 34.95 -22.38 -36.12
N LYS A 33 34.94 -23.67 -36.46
CA LYS A 33 33.67 -24.41 -36.51
C LYS A 33 33.07 -24.57 -35.11
N GLU A 34 33.91 -24.81 -34.11
CA GLU A 34 33.47 -24.90 -32.72
C GLU A 34 33.06 -23.53 -32.18
N GLN A 35 33.85 -22.48 -32.43
CA GLN A 35 33.53 -21.12 -32.01
C GLN A 35 32.27 -20.57 -32.70
N GLN A 36 32.09 -20.84 -34.00
CA GLN A 36 30.87 -20.48 -34.74
C GLN A 36 29.66 -21.21 -34.17
N ARG A 37 29.76 -22.50 -33.84
CA ARG A 37 28.68 -23.25 -33.19
C ARG A 37 28.33 -22.67 -31.81
N LYS A 38 29.33 -22.29 -31.01
CA LYS A 38 29.12 -21.63 -29.71
C LYS A 38 28.40 -20.30 -29.87
N ILE A 39 28.83 -19.47 -30.83
CA ILE A 39 28.18 -18.19 -31.14
C ILE A 39 26.75 -18.40 -31.67
N GLU A 40 26.53 -19.35 -32.58
CA GLU A 40 25.21 -19.68 -33.10
C GLU A 40 24.27 -20.18 -31.98
N HIS A 41 24.77 -21.04 -31.10
CA HIS A 41 24.04 -21.50 -29.92
C HIS A 41 23.67 -20.35 -28.98
N ILE A 42 24.61 -19.45 -28.67
CA ILE A 42 24.35 -18.26 -27.85
C ILE A 42 23.30 -17.38 -28.54
N LYS A 43 23.44 -17.11 -29.84
CA LYS A 43 22.46 -16.31 -30.59
C LYS A 43 21.06 -16.92 -30.60
N SER A 44 20.95 -18.23 -30.81
CA SER A 44 19.67 -18.95 -30.75
C SER A 44 19.07 -18.85 -29.34
N THR A 45 19.90 -19.07 -28.32
CA THR A 45 19.45 -18.99 -26.93
C THR A 45 18.98 -17.57 -26.60
N LEU A 46 19.70 -16.52 -27.02
CA LEU A 46 19.28 -15.13 -26.80
C LEU A 46 17.93 -14.83 -27.45
N LYS A 47 17.67 -15.36 -28.65
CA LYS A 47 16.36 -15.26 -29.28
C LYS A 47 15.28 -15.93 -28.42
N ASP A 48 15.55 -17.10 -27.86
CA ASP A 48 14.62 -17.80 -26.98
C ASP A 48 14.40 -17.03 -25.66
N GLU A 49 15.46 -16.42 -25.09
CA GLU A 49 15.36 -15.56 -23.91
C GLU A 49 14.51 -14.31 -24.19
N THR A 50 14.63 -13.69 -25.37
CA THR A 50 13.73 -12.59 -25.78
C THR A 50 12.27 -13.05 -25.82
N VAL A 51 11.98 -14.26 -26.31
CA VAL A 51 10.60 -14.80 -26.29
C VAL A 51 10.12 -15.01 -24.86
N LYS A 52 10.96 -15.57 -23.98
CA LYS A 52 10.62 -15.75 -22.56
C LYS A 52 10.37 -14.41 -21.86
N ILE A 53 11.19 -13.40 -22.11
CA ILE A 53 11.00 -12.04 -21.58
C ILE A 53 9.62 -11.49 -21.97
N ASN A 54 9.21 -11.65 -23.23
CA ASN A 54 7.89 -11.19 -23.69
C ASN A 54 6.75 -11.94 -23.00
N GLN A 55 6.92 -13.24 -22.78
CA GLN A 55 5.94 -14.05 -22.03
C GLN A 55 5.85 -13.61 -20.57
N LEU A 56 6.99 -13.40 -19.90
CA LEU A 56 7.06 -12.93 -18.52
C LEU A 56 6.46 -11.54 -18.37
N ASN A 57 6.74 -10.60 -19.28
CA ASN A 57 6.10 -9.30 -19.30
C ASN A 57 4.58 -9.43 -19.40
N LYS A 58 4.07 -10.27 -20.31
CA LYS A 58 2.62 -10.50 -20.44
C LYS A 58 2.01 -11.07 -19.15
N GLN A 59 2.70 -11.98 -18.48
CA GLN A 59 2.25 -12.53 -17.20
C GLN A 59 2.26 -11.46 -16.09
N ILE A 60 3.31 -10.64 -16.02
CA ILE A 60 3.41 -9.54 -15.06
C ILE A 60 2.30 -8.51 -15.26
N SER A 61 1.99 -8.14 -16.50
CA SER A 61 0.92 -7.17 -16.79
C SER A 61 -0.46 -7.64 -16.30
N GLN A 62 -0.68 -8.95 -16.13
CA GLN A 62 -1.92 -9.48 -15.55
C GLN A 62 -2.08 -9.20 -14.06
N PHE A 63 -0.99 -8.83 -13.36
CA PHE A 63 -1.05 -8.39 -11.97
C PHE A 63 -1.50 -6.95 -11.78
N TYR A 64 -1.64 -6.20 -12.88
CA TYR A 64 -2.15 -4.85 -12.85
C TYR A 64 -3.60 -4.78 -13.35
N GLN A 65 -4.33 -3.76 -12.91
CA GLN A 65 -5.70 -3.53 -13.33
C GLN A 65 -5.81 -3.10 -14.79
N ASN A 66 -4.75 -2.47 -15.32
CA ASN A 66 -4.70 -1.92 -16.67
C ASN A 66 -3.24 -1.70 -17.10
N ASP A 67 -3.07 -1.29 -18.36
CA ASP A 67 -1.78 -1.07 -19.01
C ASP A 67 -0.98 0.12 -18.45
N GLN A 68 -1.54 0.93 -17.54
CA GLN A 68 -0.76 1.97 -16.85
C GLN A 68 0.13 1.38 -15.76
N GLU A 69 -0.08 0.11 -15.36
CA GLU A 69 0.72 -0.59 -14.35
C GLU A 69 0.83 0.14 -13.00
N GLU A 70 -0.14 1.01 -12.69
CA GLU A 70 -0.19 1.77 -11.44
C GLU A 70 -0.78 0.92 -10.31
N PHE A 71 -1.97 0.35 -10.54
CA PHE A 71 -2.76 -0.34 -9.52
C PHE A 71 -2.79 -1.85 -9.74
N LEU A 72 -2.68 -2.60 -8.63
CA LEU A 72 -2.71 -4.06 -8.63
C LEU A 72 -4.12 -4.61 -8.82
N ALA A 73 -4.23 -5.72 -9.54
CA ALA A 73 -5.44 -6.52 -9.61
C ALA A 73 -5.77 -7.15 -8.24
N ASP A 74 -7.05 -7.39 -7.98
CA ASP A 74 -7.53 -7.75 -6.64
C ASP A 74 -7.03 -9.08 -6.08
N ARG A 75 -6.60 -9.99 -6.96
CA ARG A 75 -6.21 -11.35 -6.63
C ARG A 75 -4.89 -11.68 -7.29
N ILE A 76 -3.81 -11.47 -6.55
CA ILE A 76 -2.47 -11.93 -6.92
C ILE A 76 -2.10 -13.07 -5.98
N LYS A 77 -1.91 -14.26 -6.54
CA LYS A 77 -1.47 -15.43 -5.76
C LYS A 77 0.03 -15.35 -5.52
N GLU A 78 0.44 -15.70 -4.31
CA GLU A 78 1.85 -15.66 -3.91
C GLU A 78 2.70 -16.64 -4.73
N ASP A 79 2.16 -17.82 -5.04
CA ASP A 79 2.86 -18.84 -5.82
C ASP A 79 3.09 -18.38 -7.26
N GLU A 80 2.13 -17.67 -7.87
CA GLU A 80 2.29 -17.11 -9.23
C GLU A 80 3.41 -16.06 -9.27
N LEU A 81 3.53 -15.22 -8.23
CA LEU A 81 4.63 -14.25 -8.12
C LEU A 81 5.99 -14.94 -7.97
N LYS A 82 6.06 -15.99 -7.14
CA LYS A 82 7.30 -16.76 -6.93
C LYS A 82 7.74 -17.48 -8.19
N ASP A 83 6.80 -18.09 -8.92
CA ASP A 83 7.09 -18.80 -10.17
C ASP A 83 7.63 -17.84 -11.24
N ILE A 84 7.00 -16.66 -11.39
CA ILE A 84 7.49 -15.64 -12.33
C ILE A 84 8.88 -15.14 -11.90
N GLN A 85 9.10 -14.89 -10.61
CA GLN A 85 10.42 -14.48 -10.12
C GLN A 85 11.50 -15.53 -10.42
N LEU A 86 11.20 -16.81 -10.18
CA LEU A 86 12.11 -17.91 -10.49
C LEU A 86 12.45 -17.92 -11.99
N ASN A 87 11.44 -17.80 -12.85
CA ASN A 87 11.64 -17.76 -14.29
C ASN A 87 12.51 -16.57 -14.74
N ILE A 88 12.29 -15.38 -14.18
CA ILE A 88 13.14 -14.20 -14.42
C ILE A 88 14.60 -14.47 -14.03
N ASN A 89 14.81 -15.09 -12.86
CA ASN A 89 16.15 -15.38 -12.36
C ASN A 89 16.91 -16.37 -13.27
N THR A 90 16.19 -17.29 -13.92
CA THR A 90 16.77 -18.27 -14.86
C THR A 90 17.08 -17.71 -16.25
N LEU A 91 16.70 -16.46 -16.55
CA LEU A 91 17.04 -15.83 -17.84
C LEU A 91 18.56 -15.74 -18.01
N LYS A 92 19.04 -16.19 -19.17
CA LYS A 92 20.47 -16.21 -19.50
C LYS A 92 20.92 -14.88 -20.08
N THR A 93 21.87 -14.23 -19.42
CA THR A 93 22.32 -12.87 -19.75
C THR A 93 23.82 -12.68 -19.75
N GLU A 94 24.58 -13.58 -19.14
CA GLU A 94 26.04 -13.47 -18.99
C GLU A 94 26.77 -14.73 -19.43
N ALA A 95 28.08 -14.62 -19.66
CA ALA A 95 28.93 -15.69 -20.20
C ALA A 95 28.79 -17.02 -19.43
N ASP A 96 28.72 -16.93 -18.09
CA ASP A 96 28.60 -18.08 -17.20
C ASP A 96 27.27 -18.84 -17.42
N ASP A 97 26.17 -18.14 -17.74
CA ASP A 97 24.87 -18.76 -18.07
C ASP A 97 24.93 -19.65 -19.32
N PHE A 98 25.89 -19.37 -20.20
CA PHE A 98 26.15 -20.12 -21.43
C PHE A 98 27.30 -21.12 -21.29
N GLY A 99 27.94 -21.19 -20.11
CA GLY A 99 29.07 -22.08 -19.85
C GLY A 99 30.31 -21.73 -20.69
N VAL A 100 30.53 -20.45 -20.95
CA VAL A 100 31.70 -19.97 -21.73
C VAL A 100 32.51 -18.95 -20.93
N GLU A 101 33.82 -18.93 -21.14
CA GLU A 101 34.68 -17.95 -20.49
C GLU A 101 34.36 -16.53 -20.98
N LYS A 102 34.39 -15.55 -20.06
CA LYS A 102 34.12 -14.13 -20.37
C LYS A 102 34.97 -13.57 -21.52
N LYS A 103 36.22 -14.03 -21.67
CA LYS A 103 37.13 -13.62 -22.76
C LYS A 103 36.68 -14.11 -24.14
N ASP A 104 35.93 -15.21 -24.19
CA ASP A 104 35.42 -15.85 -25.40
C ASP A 104 33.95 -15.47 -25.68
N PHE A 105 33.32 -14.72 -24.78
CA PHE A 105 31.97 -14.23 -24.91
C PHE A 105 31.90 -12.92 -25.70
N THR A 106 31.60 -13.02 -26.99
CA THR A 106 31.51 -11.86 -27.89
C THR A 106 30.08 -11.49 -28.28
N ALA A 107 29.07 -12.12 -27.66
CA ALA A 107 27.67 -11.84 -27.96
C ALA A 107 27.22 -10.58 -27.22
N ASP A 108 26.45 -9.74 -27.90
CA ASP A 108 25.78 -8.61 -27.25
C ASP A 108 24.53 -9.11 -26.53
N THR A 109 24.53 -8.99 -25.20
CA THR A 109 23.40 -9.35 -24.31
C THR A 109 22.82 -8.15 -23.58
N SER A 110 23.24 -6.94 -23.93
CA SER A 110 22.87 -5.71 -23.23
C SER A 110 21.35 -5.56 -23.12
N GLU A 111 20.61 -5.80 -24.21
CA GLU A 111 19.15 -5.73 -24.25
C GLU A 111 18.47 -6.77 -23.35
N VAL A 112 18.88 -8.04 -23.43
CA VAL A 112 18.30 -9.13 -22.61
C VAL A 112 18.59 -8.88 -21.13
N ARG A 113 19.79 -8.39 -20.81
CA ARG A 113 20.17 -8.02 -19.44
C ARG A 113 19.34 -6.86 -18.91
N GLN A 114 19.18 -5.79 -19.69
CA GLN A 114 18.35 -4.66 -19.29
C GLN A 114 16.90 -5.10 -19.08
N ALA A 115 16.34 -5.90 -19.98
CA ALA A 115 14.98 -6.41 -19.84
C ALA A 115 14.82 -7.31 -18.59
N LYS A 116 15.84 -8.14 -18.26
CA LYS A 116 15.85 -8.91 -17.01
C LYS A 116 15.83 -7.99 -15.78
N GLU A 117 16.66 -6.96 -15.76
CA GLU A 117 16.69 -5.97 -14.66
C GLU A 117 15.33 -5.25 -14.50
N GLU A 118 14.69 -4.88 -15.61
CA GLU A 118 13.35 -4.28 -15.61
C GLU A 118 12.28 -5.25 -15.06
N LEU A 119 12.30 -6.52 -15.48
CA LEU A 119 11.40 -7.55 -14.96
C LEU A 119 11.57 -7.76 -13.45
N VAL A 120 12.82 -7.79 -12.96
CA VAL A 120 13.13 -7.88 -11.52
C VAL A 120 12.53 -6.68 -10.79
N ALA A 121 12.75 -5.46 -11.30
CA ALA A 121 12.22 -4.24 -10.69
C ALA A 121 10.68 -4.25 -10.63
N LYS A 122 10.00 -4.70 -11.69
CA LYS A 122 8.53 -4.81 -11.71
C LYS A 122 8.01 -5.79 -10.67
N ILE A 123 8.61 -6.98 -10.55
CA ILE A 123 8.17 -7.97 -9.56
C ILE A 123 8.38 -7.48 -8.14
N GLU A 124 9.50 -6.80 -7.85
CA GLU A 124 9.73 -6.22 -6.53
C GLU A 124 8.76 -5.06 -6.23
N ASP A 125 8.40 -4.22 -7.21
CA ASP A 125 7.33 -3.22 -7.06
C ASP A 125 5.99 -3.87 -6.72
N ILE A 126 5.59 -4.92 -7.46
CA ILE A 126 4.33 -5.64 -7.21
C ILE A 126 4.31 -6.23 -5.80
N LYS A 127 5.40 -6.88 -5.36
CA LYS A 127 5.50 -7.44 -4.01
C LYS A 127 5.40 -6.36 -2.95
N ASN A 128 6.07 -5.23 -3.15
CA ASN A 128 6.03 -4.11 -2.21
C ASN A 128 4.60 -3.54 -2.12
N LYS A 129 3.96 -3.27 -3.26
CA LYS A 129 2.57 -2.79 -3.33
C LYS A 129 1.62 -3.77 -2.65
N LYS A 130 1.71 -5.06 -2.95
CA LYS A 130 0.90 -6.12 -2.33
C LYS A 130 1.10 -6.18 -0.82
N ASN A 131 2.34 -6.11 -0.35
CA ASN A 131 2.66 -6.10 1.07
C ASN A 131 2.04 -4.89 1.79
N ILE A 132 2.16 -3.70 1.21
CA ILE A 132 1.55 -2.48 1.77
C ILE A 132 0.02 -2.58 1.77
N GLN A 133 -0.61 -3.02 0.67
CA GLN A 133 -2.05 -3.22 0.61
C GLN A 133 -2.55 -4.23 1.67
N ASN A 134 -1.79 -5.31 1.91
CA ASN A 134 -2.10 -6.27 2.97
C ASN A 134 -2.02 -5.62 4.36
N GLN A 135 -0.97 -4.85 4.63
CA GLN A 135 -0.81 -4.14 5.91
C GLN A 135 -1.94 -3.12 6.13
N VAL A 136 -2.31 -2.34 5.11
CA VAL A 136 -3.44 -1.41 5.18
C VAL A 136 -4.74 -2.16 5.43
N THR A 137 -5.01 -3.22 4.67
CA THR A 137 -6.21 -4.05 4.83
C THR A 137 -6.31 -4.65 6.23
N ALA A 138 -5.19 -5.00 6.87
CA ALA A 138 -5.18 -5.53 8.22
C ALA A 138 -5.71 -4.53 9.27
N LEU A 139 -5.62 -3.23 9.00
CA LEU A 139 -6.10 -2.14 9.86
C LEU A 139 -7.55 -1.71 9.58
N LEU A 140 -8.18 -2.25 8.53
CA LEU A 140 -9.53 -1.91 8.11
C LEU A 140 -10.52 -3.04 8.41
N MET A 141 -11.76 -2.69 8.73
CA MET A 141 -12.85 -3.64 8.91
C MET A 141 -13.13 -4.42 7.61
N GLN A 142 -12.95 -3.79 6.45
CA GLN A 142 -13.16 -4.37 5.14
C GLN A 142 -12.07 -3.91 4.17
N LYS A 143 -11.68 -4.79 3.24
CA LYS A 143 -10.70 -4.46 2.19
C LYS A 143 -11.32 -3.43 1.22
N PRO A 144 -10.58 -2.38 0.81
CA PRO A 144 -10.97 -1.53 -0.30
C PRO A 144 -11.31 -2.32 -1.57
N THR A 145 -12.45 -2.02 -2.19
CA THR A 145 -12.87 -2.60 -3.48
C THR A 145 -12.16 -1.94 -4.66
N ASN A 146 -11.75 -0.67 -4.51
CA ASN A 146 -10.99 0.05 -5.52
C ASN A 146 -9.91 0.93 -4.88
N TRP A 147 -8.65 0.51 -5.03
CA TRP A 147 -7.50 1.25 -4.51
C TRP A 147 -7.22 2.58 -5.22
N ALA A 148 -7.81 2.83 -6.39
CA ALA A 148 -7.65 4.07 -7.13
C ALA A 148 -8.70 5.15 -6.79
N ALA A 149 -9.78 4.75 -6.11
CA ALA A 149 -10.86 5.67 -5.74
C ALA A 149 -10.58 6.37 -4.41
N ASN A 150 -11.33 7.45 -4.15
CA ASN A 150 -11.44 7.99 -2.80
C ASN A 150 -12.10 6.94 -1.91
N ASN A 151 -11.36 6.46 -0.91
CA ASN A 151 -11.80 5.41 -0.01
C ASN A 151 -12.50 6.02 1.22
N GLU A 152 -13.47 6.92 0.99
CA GLU A 152 -14.26 7.56 2.06
C GLU A 152 -15.05 6.52 2.87
N GLU A 153 -15.34 5.36 2.29
CA GLU A 153 -15.98 4.22 2.93
C GLU A 153 -15.03 3.35 3.77
N ALA A 154 -13.73 3.68 3.84
CA ALA A 154 -12.79 2.93 4.67
C ALA A 154 -13.13 3.10 6.14
N ILE A 155 -13.28 1.98 6.85
CA ILE A 155 -13.58 1.95 8.29
C ILE A 155 -12.43 1.26 9.01
N ILE A 156 -11.80 1.93 9.98
CA ILE A 156 -10.73 1.34 10.78
C ILE A 156 -11.25 0.29 11.76
N LYS A 157 -10.42 -0.70 12.11
CA LYS A 157 -10.67 -1.60 13.25
C LYS A 157 -10.43 -0.88 14.58
N GLU A 158 -11.00 -1.42 15.66
CA GLU A 158 -10.83 -0.92 17.02
C GLU A 158 -9.36 -0.92 17.45
N SER A 159 -8.62 -1.95 17.03
CA SER A 159 -7.19 -2.10 17.36
C SER A 159 -6.25 -1.21 16.53
N THR A 160 -6.76 -0.40 15.60
CA THR A 160 -5.93 0.45 14.74
C THR A 160 -5.42 1.66 15.52
N THR A 161 -4.13 1.97 15.37
CA THR A 161 -3.45 3.07 16.07
C THR A 161 -2.66 3.95 15.11
N ALA A 162 -2.42 5.20 15.50
CA ALA A 162 -1.60 6.14 14.73
C ALA A 162 -0.19 5.58 14.46
N GLU A 163 0.40 4.85 15.42
CA GLU A 163 1.71 4.21 15.25
C GLU A 163 1.71 3.14 14.15
N LYS A 164 0.67 2.31 14.08
CA LYS A 164 0.52 1.28 13.03
C LYS A 164 0.39 1.94 11.66
N ILE A 165 -0.38 3.02 11.56
CA ILE A 165 -0.55 3.80 10.33
C ILE A 165 0.78 4.44 9.90
N LEU A 166 1.49 5.08 10.83
CA LEU A 166 2.77 5.73 10.57
C LEU A 166 3.84 4.74 10.08
N LYS A 167 3.87 3.53 10.65
CA LYS A 167 4.78 2.46 10.21
C LYS A 167 4.55 2.07 8.75
N ILE A 168 3.29 1.95 8.32
CA ILE A 168 2.95 1.68 6.92
C ILE A 168 3.35 2.87 6.06
N ARG A 169 3.04 4.11 6.48
CA ARG A 169 3.40 5.34 5.76
C ARG A 169 4.90 5.42 5.47
N HIS A 170 5.75 5.05 6.43
CA HIS A 170 7.21 5.01 6.23
C HIS A 170 7.68 3.96 5.23
N SER A 171 6.87 2.94 4.98
CA SER A 171 7.15 1.87 4.00
C SER A 171 6.70 2.24 2.59
N VAL A 172 5.82 3.24 2.43
CA VAL A 172 5.39 3.74 1.13
C VAL A 172 6.54 4.50 0.46
N SER A 173 6.79 4.20 -0.82
CA SER A 173 7.80 4.90 -1.60
C SER A 173 7.50 6.40 -1.71
N LYS A 174 8.55 7.23 -1.71
CA LYS A 174 8.43 8.70 -1.90
C LYS A 174 8.18 9.11 -3.35
N ALA A 175 8.09 8.16 -4.29
CA ALA A 175 7.77 8.47 -5.68
C ALA A 175 6.37 9.08 -5.80
N GLU A 176 6.18 10.04 -6.70
CA GLU A 176 4.88 10.69 -6.92
C GLU A 176 4.05 9.90 -7.94
N THR A 177 3.74 8.64 -7.62
CA THR A 177 2.87 7.78 -8.44
C THR A 177 1.41 7.89 -7.99
N GLN A 178 0.47 7.53 -8.86
CA GLN A 178 -0.96 7.54 -8.50
C GLN A 178 -1.24 6.56 -7.38
N TRP A 179 -0.59 5.39 -7.42
CA TRP A 179 -0.70 4.40 -6.35
C TRP A 179 -0.21 4.92 -5.00
N ASN A 180 0.96 5.57 -4.96
CA ASN A 180 1.50 6.13 -3.70
C ASN A 180 0.56 7.20 -3.14
N GLN A 181 0.07 8.10 -3.99
CA GLN A 181 -0.88 9.14 -3.57
C GLN A 181 -2.16 8.54 -3.00
N ALA A 182 -2.76 7.55 -3.67
CA ALA A 182 -3.98 6.91 -3.19
C ALA A 182 -3.79 6.19 -1.84
N ILE A 183 -2.66 5.50 -1.65
CA ILE A 183 -2.34 4.87 -0.36
C ILE A 183 -2.13 5.91 0.72
N ILE A 184 -1.41 7.00 0.45
CA ILE A 184 -1.20 8.08 1.43
C ILE A 184 -2.52 8.74 1.82
N SER A 185 -3.39 9.06 0.85
CA SER A 185 -4.71 9.63 1.14
C SER A 185 -5.58 8.70 1.99
N LEU A 186 -5.54 7.39 1.73
CA LEU A 186 -6.23 6.40 2.57
C LEU A 186 -5.62 6.35 3.99
N LEU A 187 -4.30 6.40 4.13
CA LEU A 187 -3.65 6.46 5.44
C LEU A 187 -3.97 7.77 6.19
N ASP A 188 -4.12 8.90 5.50
CA ASP A 188 -4.54 10.18 6.07
C ASP A 188 -5.97 10.09 6.62
N GLU A 189 -6.89 9.49 5.85
CA GLU A 189 -8.27 9.23 6.28
C GLU A 189 -8.33 8.31 7.52
N MET A 190 -7.53 7.25 7.53
CA MET A 190 -7.43 6.35 8.68
C MET A 190 -6.88 7.07 9.92
N ASP A 191 -5.88 7.93 9.75
CA ASP A 191 -5.30 8.72 10.84
C ASP A 191 -6.32 9.72 11.40
N ALA A 192 -7.10 10.36 10.53
CA ALA A 192 -8.18 11.25 10.93
C ALA A 192 -9.25 10.52 11.76
N GLN A 193 -9.63 9.29 11.39
CA GLN A 193 -10.56 8.48 12.19
C GLN A 193 -9.99 8.11 13.56
N VAL A 194 -8.72 7.71 13.63
CA VAL A 194 -8.06 7.41 14.92
C VAL A 194 -8.02 8.66 15.81
N LYS A 195 -7.62 9.79 15.23
CA LYS A 195 -7.56 11.06 15.96
C LYS A 195 -8.93 11.46 16.47
N GLN A 196 -9.96 11.40 15.63
CA GLN A 196 -11.31 11.77 16.02
C GLN A 196 -11.83 10.92 17.18
N TYR A 197 -11.63 9.60 17.12
CA TYR A 197 -11.99 8.73 18.25
C TYR A 197 -11.25 9.12 19.53
N LYS A 198 -9.94 9.37 19.44
CA LYS A 198 -9.11 9.73 20.61
C LYS A 198 -9.43 11.11 21.19
N ASP A 199 -9.73 12.09 20.35
CA ASP A 199 -10.13 13.42 20.80
C ASP A 199 -11.47 13.38 21.56
N ILE A 200 -12.43 12.58 21.06
CA ILE A 200 -13.70 12.37 21.77
C ILE A 200 -13.49 11.60 23.07
N GLU A 201 -12.76 10.48 23.01
CA GLU A 201 -12.44 9.66 24.19
C GLU A 201 -11.81 10.51 25.29
N GLN A 202 -10.79 11.29 24.95
CA GLN A 202 -10.12 12.17 25.89
C GLN A 202 -11.07 13.25 26.47
N SER A 203 -12.00 13.75 25.65
CA SER A 203 -12.99 14.74 26.12
C SER A 203 -13.95 14.12 27.14
N ILE A 204 -14.36 12.85 26.95
CA ILE A 204 -15.16 12.10 27.92
C ILE A 204 -14.35 11.83 29.20
N ASP A 205 -13.11 11.34 29.06
CA ASP A 205 -12.21 11.06 30.20
C ASP A 205 -11.83 12.34 30.98
N MET A 206 -12.04 13.53 30.40
CA MET A 206 -11.89 14.80 31.12
C MET A 206 -13.11 15.16 31.96
N MET A 207 -14.30 14.61 31.67
CA MET A 207 -15.55 14.85 32.41
C MET A 207 -15.67 13.97 33.64
N GLU A 208 -15.06 12.79 33.64
CA GLU A 208 -15.09 11.86 34.77
C GLU A 208 -13.69 11.33 35.04
N GLN A 209 -13.29 11.39 36.31
CA GLN A 209 -12.05 10.82 36.80
C GLN A 209 -12.33 10.00 38.06
N ASP A 210 -11.92 8.74 38.04
CA ASP A 210 -12.03 7.81 39.17
C ASP A 210 -13.46 7.66 39.73
N GLY A 211 -14.46 7.74 38.87
CA GLY A 211 -15.90 7.64 39.15
C GLY A 211 -16.55 8.95 39.60
N VAL A 212 -15.84 10.09 39.52
CA VAL A 212 -16.31 11.40 39.99
C VAL A 212 -16.33 12.40 38.84
N LEU A 213 -17.41 13.18 38.75
CA LEU A 213 -17.52 14.25 37.78
C LEU A 213 -16.50 15.36 38.04
N THR A 214 -15.95 15.91 36.97
CA THR A 214 -15.06 17.06 37.02
C THR A 214 -15.79 18.33 36.58
N SER A 215 -15.14 19.48 36.68
CA SER A 215 -15.66 20.75 36.15
C SER A 215 -15.89 20.76 34.64
N ASN A 216 -15.38 19.78 33.89
CA ASN A 216 -15.65 19.65 32.45
C ASN A 216 -16.96 18.92 32.15
N ALA A 217 -17.57 18.24 33.12
CA ALA A 217 -18.86 17.57 32.98
C ALA A 217 -19.99 18.60 32.96
N THR A 218 -20.15 19.31 31.85
CA THR A 218 -21.23 20.27 31.64
C THR A 218 -22.18 19.74 30.57
N ILE A 219 -23.46 20.09 30.67
CA ILE A 219 -24.48 19.77 29.65
C ILE A 219 -24.02 20.20 28.25
N GLU A 220 -23.38 21.37 28.14
CA GLU A 220 -22.85 21.89 26.89
C GLU A 220 -21.78 20.97 26.27
N ASN A 221 -20.85 20.47 27.08
CA ASN A 221 -19.80 19.56 26.60
C ASN A 221 -20.36 18.18 26.27
N VAL A 222 -21.34 17.67 27.02
CA VAL A 222 -22.06 16.42 26.71
C VAL A 222 -22.77 16.53 25.36
N ILE A 223 -23.50 17.62 25.11
CA ILE A 223 -24.17 17.88 23.82
C ILE A 223 -23.14 17.97 22.68
N LEU A 224 -22.00 18.63 22.92
CA LEU A 224 -20.94 18.74 21.92
C LEU A 224 -20.43 17.35 21.51
N ILE A 225 -20.13 16.48 22.47
CA ILE A 225 -19.65 15.11 22.20
C ILE A 225 -20.73 14.28 21.51
N PHE A 226 -21.97 14.35 22.00
CA PHE A 226 -23.09 13.63 21.40
C PHE A 226 -23.25 13.95 19.91
N ASN A 227 -23.10 15.22 19.53
CA ASN A 227 -23.15 15.66 18.13
C ASN A 227 -21.96 15.16 17.27
N GLN A 228 -20.85 14.77 17.89
CA GLN A 228 -19.68 14.24 17.20
C GLN A 228 -19.72 12.71 17.03
N LEU A 229 -20.43 11.97 17.91
CA LEU A 229 -20.53 10.51 17.83
C LEU A 229 -20.97 9.96 16.47
N PRO A 230 -21.94 10.56 15.73
CA PRO A 230 -22.33 10.07 14.41
C PRO A 230 -21.20 10.04 13.37
N GLN A 231 -20.13 10.81 13.58
CA GLN A 231 -18.98 10.87 12.69
C GLN A 231 -18.00 9.69 12.88
N ILE A 232 -18.11 8.96 14.00
CA ILE A 232 -17.30 7.75 14.22
C ILE A 232 -17.84 6.63 13.34
N LYS A 233 -17.10 6.26 12.30
CA LYS A 233 -17.54 5.27 11.31
C LYS A 233 -17.60 3.83 11.84
N ASN A 234 -16.74 3.48 12.80
CA ASN A 234 -16.75 2.15 13.41
C ASN A 234 -17.83 2.08 14.50
N GLU A 235 -18.85 1.25 14.29
CA GLU A 235 -19.98 1.13 15.23
C GLU A 235 -19.59 0.58 16.62
N THR A 236 -18.57 -0.27 16.71
CA THR A 236 -18.05 -0.74 18.00
C THR A 236 -17.42 0.41 18.79
N LEU A 237 -16.56 1.21 18.15
CA LEU A 237 -15.93 2.38 18.77
C LEU A 237 -16.96 3.46 19.11
N LYS A 238 -17.96 3.66 18.25
CA LYS A 238 -19.06 4.59 18.52
C LYS A 238 -19.85 4.16 19.75
N LYS A 239 -20.17 2.87 19.84
CA LYS A 239 -20.88 2.30 20.99
C LYS A 239 -20.06 2.44 22.28
N ASP A 240 -18.77 2.15 22.24
CA ASP A 240 -17.87 2.35 23.39
C ASP A 240 -17.92 3.80 23.92
N LEU A 241 -17.82 4.79 23.03
CA LEU A 241 -17.93 6.20 23.42
C LEU A 241 -19.33 6.57 23.93
N SER A 242 -20.39 6.04 23.31
CA SER A 242 -21.77 6.26 23.75
C SER A 242 -21.99 5.69 25.15
N ASP A 243 -21.54 4.46 25.40
CA ASP A 243 -21.70 3.80 26.70
C ASP A 243 -20.92 4.57 27.79
N LYS A 244 -19.74 5.16 27.48
CA LYS A 244 -19.03 6.06 28.41
C LYS A 244 -19.80 7.38 28.64
N LEU A 245 -20.38 7.97 27.61
CA LEU A 245 -21.14 9.22 27.72
C LEU A 245 -22.42 9.03 28.56
N ASP A 246 -23.11 7.89 28.42
CA ASP A 246 -24.30 7.56 29.22
C ASP A 246 -23.99 7.48 30.72
N VAL A 247 -22.76 7.07 31.10
CA VAL A 247 -22.30 7.09 32.49
C VAL A 247 -22.18 8.53 33.01
N ILE A 248 -21.64 9.45 32.21
CA ILE A 248 -21.56 10.87 32.57
C ILE A 248 -22.95 11.45 32.79
N ASP A 249 -23.87 11.20 31.86
CA ASP A 249 -25.26 11.67 31.91
C ASP A 249 -25.97 11.20 33.20
N THR A 250 -25.84 9.91 33.52
CA THR A 250 -26.39 9.32 34.75
C THR A 250 -25.80 9.93 36.03
N LEU A 251 -24.53 10.34 36.01
CA LEU A 251 -23.90 10.99 37.16
C LEU A 251 -24.39 12.43 37.32
N LEU A 252 -24.57 13.16 36.22
CA LEU A 252 -25.08 14.53 36.23
C LEU A 252 -26.52 14.58 36.78
N GLU A 253 -27.40 13.69 36.33
CA GLU A 253 -28.77 13.59 36.85
C GLU A 253 -28.82 13.36 38.37
N LYS A 254 -27.87 12.58 38.91
CA LYS A 254 -27.77 12.32 40.36
C LYS A 254 -27.28 13.53 41.13
N GLU A 255 -26.33 14.29 40.59
CA GLU A 255 -25.81 15.50 41.23
C GLU A 255 -26.91 16.56 41.31
N GLU A 256 -27.63 16.81 40.21
CA GLU A 256 -28.79 17.73 40.19
C GLU A 256 -29.89 17.32 41.19
N THR A 257 -30.19 16.02 41.27
CA THR A 257 -31.18 15.51 42.23
C THR A 257 -30.71 15.71 43.67
N THR A 258 -29.42 15.53 43.95
CA THR A 258 -28.86 15.68 45.31
C THR A 258 -28.83 17.14 45.75
N GLU A 259 -28.39 18.06 44.89
CA GLU A 259 -28.41 19.50 45.16
C GLU A 259 -29.84 19.99 45.43
N SER A 260 -30.82 19.52 44.65
CA SER A 260 -32.23 19.90 44.85
C SER A 260 -32.84 19.44 46.18
N LEU A 261 -32.31 18.36 46.77
CA LEU A 261 -32.75 17.84 48.07
C LEU A 261 -32.09 18.62 49.22
N GLU A 262 -30.80 18.96 49.08
CA GLU A 262 -30.07 19.76 50.07
C GLU A 262 -30.63 21.20 50.18
N GLU A 263 -30.97 21.84 49.05
CA GLU A 263 -31.62 23.15 49.06
C GLU A 263 -33.01 23.14 49.74
N GLN A 264 -33.76 22.03 49.63
CA GLN A 264 -35.07 21.90 50.29
C GLN A 264 -34.95 21.68 51.80
N GLU A 265 -33.93 20.96 52.28
CA GLU A 265 -33.68 20.77 53.71
C GLU A 265 -33.14 22.04 54.39
N GLU A 266 -32.31 22.84 53.71
CA GLU A 266 -31.77 24.09 54.27
C GLU A 266 -32.86 25.18 54.44
N VAL A 267 -33.84 25.21 53.53
CA VAL A 267 -35.02 26.10 53.62
C VAL A 267 -35.97 25.67 54.75
N LEU A 268 -36.09 24.37 55.05
CA LEU A 268 -36.95 23.86 56.14
C LEU A 268 -36.28 23.90 57.51
N GLY A 269 -34.94 23.91 57.59
CA GLY A 269 -34.19 23.98 58.84
C GLY A 269 -34.02 25.39 59.43
N SER A 270 -34.49 26.43 58.72
CA SER A 270 -34.34 27.84 59.09
C SER A 270 -35.64 28.55 59.53
N GLU A 271 -36.76 27.83 59.67
CA GLU A 271 -38.01 28.28 60.32
C GLU A 271 -38.07 27.93 61.82
#